data_AF-B9XJC7-F1
#
_entry.id   AF-B9XJC7-F1
#
_cell.length_a   1.000
_cell.length_b   1.000
_cell.length_c   1.000
_cell.angle_alpha   90.00
_cell.angle_beta   90.00
_cell.angle_gamma   90.00
#
_symmetry.space_group_name_H-M   'P 1'
#
loop_
_entity.id
_entity.type
_entity.pdbx_description
1 polymer ?
#
loop_
_entity_poly.entity_id
_entity_poly.type
_entity_poly.pdbx_seq_one_letter_code
_entity_poly.pdbx_strand_id
1 'polypeptide(L)'
;MKLRTYFSTPGLERYPKRERLARWQATHNLLLREDAQYRQRHTSFLIILICLSCPLLAVYGYYFGIGSSSFAVNLAVIICFGGSIVYLSLRHLHFKNQCIGRYLQSNHAS
;
A
#
# COMPACT_ATOMS: atom_id res chain seq x y z
N MET A 1 -1.87 4.42 17.26
CA MET A 1 -2.04 3.41 16.18
C MET A 1 -0.72 2.67 15.97
N LYS A 2 -0.68 1.33 16.08
CA LYS A 2 0.53 0.57 15.70
C LYS A 2 0.65 0.57 14.18
N LEU A 3 1.72 1.15 13.63
CA LEU A 3 2.06 1.07 12.21
C LEU A 3 2.20 -0.42 11.82
N ARG A 4 1.23 -0.94 11.07
CA ARG A 4 1.23 -2.31 10.58
C ARG A 4 2.23 -2.40 9.43
N THR A 5 3.46 -2.76 9.73
CA THR A 5 4.51 -3.02 8.73
C THR A 5 4.52 -4.49 8.34
N TYR A 6 5.42 -4.91 7.45
CA TYR A 6 5.59 -6.32 7.07
C TYR A 6 5.86 -7.24 8.28
N PHE A 7 6.36 -6.70 9.40
CA PHE A 7 6.55 -7.42 10.66
C PHE A 7 5.25 -7.94 11.27
N SER A 8 4.10 -7.35 10.94
CA SER A 8 2.79 -7.82 11.41
C SER A 8 2.22 -8.97 10.57
N THR A 9 3.02 -9.57 9.69
CA THR A 9 2.58 -10.69 8.83
C THR A 9 2.60 -11.98 9.64
N PRO A 10 1.45 -12.63 9.87
CA PRO A 10 1.41 -13.87 10.64
C PRO A 10 2.20 -14.97 9.91
N GLY A 11 2.94 -15.78 10.67
CA GLY A 11 3.82 -16.83 10.12
C GLY A 11 5.23 -16.35 9.74
N LEU A 12 5.43 -15.04 9.54
CA LEU A 12 6.76 -14.49 9.20
C LEU A 12 7.73 -14.51 10.39
N GLU A 13 7.21 -14.56 11.62
CA GLU A 13 8.00 -14.63 12.86
C GLU A 13 8.87 -15.88 12.96
N ARG A 14 8.50 -16.95 12.25
CA ARG A 14 9.19 -18.25 12.24
C ARG A 14 10.54 -18.20 11.51
N TYR A 15 10.71 -17.23 10.61
CA TYR A 15 11.95 -17.05 9.85
C TYR A 15 12.93 -16.12 10.61
N PRO A 16 14.25 -16.29 10.43
CA PRO A 16 15.24 -15.40 11.03
C PRO A 16 15.05 -13.95 10.54
N LYS A 17 15.25 -12.97 11.43
CA LYS A 17 14.93 -11.55 11.17
C LYS A 17 15.50 -11.01 9.86
N ARG A 18 16.70 -11.45 9.46
CA ARG A 18 17.37 -11.05 8.22
C ARG A 18 16.64 -11.54 6.95
N GLU A 19 15.97 -12.68 7.02
CA GLU A 19 15.31 -13.31 5.85
C GLU A 19 13.82 -12.99 5.74
N ARG A 20 13.21 -12.44 6.81
CA ARG A 20 11.77 -12.14 6.85
C ARG A 20 11.33 -11.24 5.70
N LEU A 21 12.10 -10.20 5.39
CA LEU A 21 11.78 -9.29 4.29
C LEU A 21 11.84 -10.03 2.94
N ALA A 22 12.90 -10.80 2.71
CA ALA A 22 13.10 -11.55 1.47
C ALA A 22 11.99 -12.59 1.27
N ARG A 23 11.60 -13.32 2.32
CA ARG A 23 10.49 -14.27 2.29
C ARG A 23 9.16 -13.58 2.01
N TRP A 24 8.89 -12.47 2.67
CA TRP A 24 7.67 -11.69 2.43
C TRP A 24 7.59 -11.20 0.97
N GLN A 25 8.70 -10.71 0.42
CA GLN A 25 8.79 -10.27 -0.98
C GLN A 25 8.63 -11.44 -1.96
N ALA A 26 9.27 -12.57 -1.70
CA ALA A 26 9.16 -13.77 -2.54
C ALA A 26 7.71 -14.28 -2.59
N THR A 27 7.04 -14.41 -1.44
CA THR A 27 5.64 -14.82 -1.38
C THR A 27 4.72 -13.78 -2.03
N HIS A 28 5.00 -12.49 -1.87
CA HIS A 28 4.25 -11.45 -2.56
C HIS A 28 4.32 -11.58 -4.08
N ASN A 29 5.52 -11.79 -4.64
CA ASN A 29 5.73 -11.97 -6.08
C ASN A 29 5.07 -13.24 -6.60
N LEU A 30 5.13 -14.32 -5.80
CA LEU A 30 4.49 -15.58 -6.12
C LEU A 30 2.95 -15.42 -6.18
N LEU A 31 2.34 -14.78 -5.17
CA LEU A 31 0.90 -14.49 -5.16
C LEU A 31 0.49 -13.55 -6.31
N LEU A 32 1.33 -12.59 -6.70
CA LEU A 32 1.07 -11.76 -7.88
C LEU A 32 1.03 -12.57 -9.18
N ARG A 33 1.81 -13.65 -9.26
CA ARG A 33 1.90 -14.51 -10.45
C ARG A 33 0.79 -15.55 -10.49
N GLU A 34 0.54 -16.22 -9.37
CA GLU A 34 -0.36 -17.38 -9.26
C GLU A 34 -1.82 -16.98 -9.01
N ASP A 35 -2.08 -15.97 -8.19
CA ASP A 35 -3.45 -15.59 -7.82
C ASP A 35 -3.94 -14.38 -8.65
N ALA A 36 -4.87 -14.66 -9.57
CA ALA A 36 -5.48 -13.65 -10.42
C ALA A 36 -6.29 -12.60 -9.62
N GLN A 37 -6.97 -13.00 -8.54
CA GLN A 37 -7.74 -12.08 -7.69
C GLN A 37 -6.80 -11.16 -6.90
N TYR A 38 -5.70 -11.72 -6.36
CA TYR A 38 -4.69 -10.93 -5.67
C TYR A 38 -4.04 -9.89 -6.60
N ARG A 39 -3.67 -10.32 -7.82
CA ARG A 39 -3.14 -9.44 -8.87
C ARG A 39 -4.11 -8.35 -9.27
N GLN A 40 -5.37 -8.67 -9.54
CA GLN A 40 -6.38 -7.68 -9.91
C GLN A 40 -6.51 -6.62 -8.80
N ARG A 41 -6.59 -7.04 -7.54
CA ARG A 41 -6.73 -6.11 -6.40
C ARG A 41 -5.48 -5.23 -6.20
N HIS A 42 -4.29 -5.76 -6.48
CA HIS A 42 -3.05 -5.00 -6.49
C HIS A 42 -3.02 -3.96 -7.61
N THR A 43 -3.39 -4.37 -8.83
CA THR A 43 -3.46 -3.46 -9.98
C THR A 43 -4.52 -2.36 -9.77
N SER A 44 -5.70 -2.70 -9.27
CA SER A 44 -6.74 -1.71 -8.93
C SER A 44 -6.26 -0.72 -7.87
N PHE A 45 -5.50 -1.18 -6.86
CA PHE A 45 -4.90 -0.29 -5.87
C PHE A 45 -3.88 0.66 -6.51
N LEU A 46 -3.01 0.17 -7.40
CA LEU A 46 -2.05 1.01 -8.13
C LEU A 46 -2.76 2.06 -9.01
N ILE A 47 -3.82 1.66 -9.72
CA ILE A 47 -4.62 2.58 -10.53
C ILE A 47 -5.23 3.67 -9.65
N ILE A 48 -5.85 3.31 -8.53
CA ILE A 48 -6.42 4.29 -7.59
C ILE A 48 -5.34 5.24 -7.06
N LEU A 49 -4.17 4.73 -6.71
CA LEU A 49 -3.06 5.54 -6.19
C LEU A 49 -2.53 6.51 -7.25
N ILE A 50 -2.37 6.05 -8.50
CA ILE A 50 -1.97 6.91 -9.62
C ILE A 50 -3.06 7.97 -9.87
N CYS A 51 -4.33 7.57 -9.96
CA CYS A 51 -5.46 8.48 -10.16
C CYS A 51 -5.60 9.51 -9.02
N LEU A 52 -5.26 9.18 -7.77
CA LEU A 52 -5.26 10.13 -6.66
C LEU A 52 -4.03 11.06 -6.68
N SER A 53 -2.92 10.61 -7.26
CA SER A 53 -1.68 11.39 -7.36
C SER A 53 -1.67 12.40 -8.51
N CYS A 54 -2.33 12.11 -9.64
CA CYS A 54 -2.40 13.02 -10.80
C CYS A 54 -3.06 14.38 -10.48
N PRO A 55 -4.20 14.45 -9.76
CA PRO A 55 -4.82 15.70 -9.35
C PRO A 55 -3.91 16.52 -8.43
N LEU A 56 -3.20 15.86 -7.51
CA LEU A 56 -2.21 16.48 -6.64
C LEU A 56 -1.10 17.16 -7.43
N LEU A 57 -0.61 16.51 -8.49
CA LEU A 57 0.43 17.06 -9.38
C LEU A 57 -0.08 18.27 -10.18
N ALA A 58 -1.31 18.18 -10.72
CA ALA A 58 -1.95 19.27 -11.46
C ALA A 58 -2.25 20.48 -10.57
N VAL A 59 -2.72 20.23 -9.34
CA VAL A 59 -2.90 21.21 -8.27
C VAL A 59 -1.57 21.89 -7.95
N TYR A 60 -0.50 21.12 -7.73
CA TYR A 60 0.83 21.69 -7.43
C TYR A 60 1.38 22.55 -8.58
N GLY A 61 1.26 22.07 -9.83
CA GLY A 61 1.73 22.79 -11.02
C GLY A 61 0.93 24.08 -11.30
N TYR A 62 -0.38 24.05 -11.11
CA TYR A 62 -1.25 25.21 -11.31
C TYR A 62 -1.02 26.29 -10.23
N TYR A 63 -0.83 25.90 -8.97
CA TYR A 63 -0.65 26.86 -7.86
C TYR A 63 0.74 27.49 -7.78
N PHE A 64 1.78 26.87 -8.35
CA PHE A 64 3.09 27.51 -8.44
C PHE A 64 3.15 28.56 -9.58
N GLY A 65 2.25 28.48 -10.56
CA GLY A 65 2.21 29.37 -11.73
C GLY A 65 1.19 30.51 -11.65
N ILE A 66 0.08 30.33 -10.92
CA ILE A 66 -1.01 31.31 -10.85
C ILE A 66 -1.29 31.59 -9.37
N GLY A 67 -0.85 32.77 -8.93
CA GLY A 67 -0.93 33.20 -7.54
C GLY A 67 -2.35 33.15 -6.97
N SER A 68 -2.41 32.95 -5.65
CA SER A 68 -3.55 33.25 -4.77
C SER A 68 -4.82 32.39 -4.88
N SER A 69 -4.71 31.08 -4.72
CA SER A 69 -5.79 30.32 -4.07
C SER A 69 -5.55 30.27 -2.55
N SER A 70 -6.62 30.41 -1.76
CA SER A 70 -6.55 30.46 -0.30
C SER A 70 -5.74 29.28 0.27
N PHE A 71 -4.64 29.59 0.96
CA PHE A 71 -3.75 28.63 1.63
C PHE A 71 -4.51 27.53 2.39
N ALA A 72 -5.64 27.88 3.01
CA ALA A 72 -6.50 26.95 3.73
C ALA A 72 -7.13 25.87 2.84
N VAL A 73 -7.56 26.23 1.62
CA VAL A 73 -8.14 25.28 0.65
C VAL A 73 -7.06 24.32 0.14
N ASN A 74 -5.85 24.84 -0.15
CA ASN A 74 -4.73 24.02 -0.57
C ASN A 74 -4.28 23.04 0.52
N LEU A 75 -4.17 23.53 1.76
CA LEU A 75 -3.81 22.71 2.90
C LEU A 75 -4.87 21.62 3.16
N ALA A 76 -6.16 21.96 3.06
CA ALA A 76 -7.25 20.99 3.20
C ALA A 76 -7.21 19.91 2.11
N VAL A 77 -6.96 20.28 0.85
CA VAL A 77 -6.80 19.32 -0.26
C VAL A 77 -5.59 18.42 -0.02
N ILE A 78 -4.43 18.97 0.32
CA ILE A 78 -3.23 18.18 0.60
C ILE A 78 -3.45 17.20 1.75
N ILE A 79 -4.07 17.64 2.85
CA ILE A 79 -4.38 16.79 4.01
C ILE A 79 -5.39 15.69 3.63
N CYS A 80 -6.46 16.03 2.92
CA CYS A 80 -7.48 15.05 2.52
C CYS A 80 -6.91 13.99 1.56
N PHE A 81 -6.18 14.40 0.53
CA PHE A 81 -5.57 13.46 -0.41
C PHE A 81 -4.45 12.66 0.23
N GLY A 82 -3.55 13.31 0.99
CA GLY A 82 -2.48 12.64 1.73
C GLY A 82 -3.03 11.63 2.72
N GLY A 83 -4.04 12.00 3.50
CA GLY A 83 -4.75 11.11 4.43
C GLY A 83 -5.41 9.92 3.72
N SER A 84 -6.05 10.17 2.58
CA SER A 84 -6.67 9.11 1.76
C SER A 84 -5.63 8.13 1.22
N ILE A 85 -4.50 8.62 0.72
CA ILE A 85 -3.39 7.79 0.24
C ILE A 85 -2.81 6.95 1.39
N VAL A 86 -2.55 7.55 2.54
CA VAL A 86 -2.03 6.84 3.73
C VAL A 86 -3.02 5.76 4.18
N TYR A 87 -4.30 6.10 4.29
CA TYR A 87 -5.35 5.16 4.69
C TYR A 87 -5.48 3.99 3.72
N LEU A 88 -5.55 4.26 2.41
CA LEU A 88 -5.60 3.23 1.37
C LEU A 88 -4.36 2.36 1.38
N SER A 89 -3.18 2.95 1.60
CA SER A 89 -1.90 2.22 1.68
C SER A 89 -1.88 1.29 2.88
N LEU A 90 -2.31 1.76 4.05
CA LEU A 90 -2.41 0.92 5.26
C LEU A 90 -3.42 -0.22 5.06
N ARG A 91 -4.57 0.07 4.45
CA ARG A 91 -5.59 -0.95 4.14
C ARG A 91 -5.07 -1.99 3.16
N HIS A 92 -4.37 -1.55 2.12
CA HIS A 92 -3.75 -2.43 1.13
C HIS A 92 -2.65 -3.29 1.77
N LEU A 93 -1.77 -2.69 2.57
CA LEU A 93 -0.73 -3.41 3.30
C LEU A 93 -1.31 -4.43 4.28
N HIS A 94 -2.42 -4.11 4.94
CA HIS A 94 -3.10 -5.05 5.81
C HIS A 94 -3.64 -6.27 5.04
N PHE A 95 -4.29 -6.04 3.89
CA PHE A 95 -4.75 -7.10 3.01
C PHE A 95 -3.59 -7.99 2.52
N LYS A 96 -2.49 -7.38 2.06
CA LYS A 96 -1.28 -8.11 1.64
C LYS A 96 -0.74 -9.01 2.76
N ASN A 97 -0.58 -8.46 3.96
CA ASN A 97 -0.07 -9.21 5.11
C ASN A 97 -1.00 -10.37 5.51
N GLN A 98 -2.32 -10.21 5.39
CA GLN A 98 -3.26 -11.31 5.64
C GLN A 98 -3.15 -12.42 4.59
N CYS A 99 -3.10 -12.08 3.30
CA CYS A 99 -2.96 -13.07 2.23
C CYS A 99 -1.62 -13.82 2.31
N ILE A 100 -0.51 -13.10 2.45
CA ILE A 100 0.83 -13.68 2.60
C ILE A 100 0.88 -14.56 3.85
N GLY A 101 0.32 -14.09 4.97
CA GLY A 101 0.33 -14.86 6.21
C GLY A 101 -0.51 -16.15 6.12
N ARG A 102 -1.67 -16.12 5.45
CA ARG A 102 -2.45 -17.33 5.18
C ARG A 102 -1.67 -18.32 4.32
N TYR A 103 -1.01 -17.85 3.27
CA TYR A 103 -0.20 -18.69 2.39
C TYR A 103 1.00 -19.32 3.11
N LEU A 104 1.71 -18.54 3.94
CA LEU A 104 2.82 -19.03 4.76
C LEU A 104 2.38 -20.05 5.83
N GLN A 105 1.13 -19.96 6.30
CA GLN A 105 0.56 -20.93 7.24
C GLN A 105 0.09 -22.21 6.53
N SER A 106 -0.52 -22.10 5.34
CA SER A 106 -1.01 -23.26 4.59
C SER A 106 0.12 -24.12 4.02
N ASN A 107 1.15 -23.51 3.45
CA ASN A 107 2.30 -24.24 2.87
C ASN A 107 3.20 -24.92 3.91
N HIS A 108 2.95 -24.69 5.19
CA HIS A 108 3.68 -25.33 6.29
C HIS A 108 2.92 -26.50 6.91
N ALA A 109 1.64 -26.65 6.59
CA ALA A 109 0.79 -27.77 7.05
C ALA A 109 0.80 -28.96 6.09
N SER A 110 1.53 -28.84 4.97
CA SER A 110 1.85 -29.88 3.99
C SER A 110 3.32 -30.29 4.13
#